data_AF-A0A3P3D8M3-F1
#
_entry.id   AF-A0A3P3D8M3-F1
#
_cell.length_a   1.000
_cell.length_b   1.000
_cell.length_c   1.000
_cell.angle_alpha   90.00
_cell.angle_beta   90.00
_cell.angle_gamma   90.00
#
_symmetry.space_group_name_H-M   'P 1'
#
loop_
_entity.id
_entity.type
_entity.pdbx_description
1 polymer ?
#
loop_
_entity_poly.entity_id
_entity_poly.type
_entity_poly.pdbx_seq_one_letter_code
_entity_poly.pdbx_strand_id
1 'polypeptide(L)'
;MLHRPWESKSEADAVFRPEDCLLSEAQGGRPGGEHAVLMSSGSAATRRALLLHPYPLRQPAADPAREGFFLRPREGREEEAPPEARAALSRMNQVIARVQELGEALDDPSNLWEHLREAWDRAGQEESPRMAEIVRQSAEMEPVLSRLRSTLRRVLRRHRELTPMGRVQEMDRSSMRWLSRQPGRSIAERAGAGQRIMAVVRHEDFDTLENRVAHSYVTLAAEVGREWLREHQRASGSRRFQSVDSFVKLCRVTALDLQAHGIGFAEAGITPNYVLLENPTYSRIRTNWLRLLQRKKANDSHWAWQAQTWMDFTVLAIVLALRDLEGAELIAQSPILFREEAEGGIWFEQERPIAVFWLRHQGIVAEVMARPAQPGTALLEARAPVSLRITPLGHGSAPPHRVAVWAAHALLPIDLRQAAAGAAQRLDQVRRLPSLSERIRDGLILTPAHDSFAQAAERRGNCTVVAVALGAAGEALTQGRAAISAFLQRDIWSA
;
A
#
# COMPACT_ATOMS: atom_id res chain seq x y z
N MET A 1 11.61 -19.19 16.78
CA MET A 1 11.74 -17.98 15.96
C MET A 1 12.99 -18.11 15.11
N LEU A 2 13.02 -17.45 13.95
CA LEU A 2 14.12 -17.49 12.99
C LEU A 2 14.61 -16.06 12.73
N HIS A 3 15.86 -15.77 13.04
CA HIS A 3 16.45 -14.46 12.71
C HIS A 3 16.61 -14.33 11.19
N ARG A 4 16.96 -15.45 10.53
CA ARG A 4 17.03 -15.58 9.07
C ARG A 4 16.29 -16.82 8.57
N PRO A 5 15.70 -16.79 7.35
CA PRO A 5 15.00 -17.96 6.81
C PRO A 5 15.94 -19.17 6.63
N TRP A 6 17.23 -18.95 6.39
CA TRP A 6 18.21 -20.01 6.17
C TRP A 6 18.91 -20.54 7.44
N GLU A 7 18.58 -20.06 8.63
CA GLU A 7 19.18 -20.55 9.86
C GLU A 7 18.78 -22.00 10.18
N SER A 8 19.69 -22.77 10.78
CA SER A 8 19.44 -24.19 11.03
C SER A 8 18.50 -24.46 12.21
N LYS A 9 18.42 -23.55 13.18
CA LYS A 9 17.64 -23.73 14.41
C LYS A 9 16.62 -22.61 14.60
N SER A 10 15.44 -22.99 15.08
CA SER A 10 14.42 -22.07 15.57
C SER A 10 14.57 -21.96 17.09
N GLU A 11 14.65 -20.74 17.61
CA GLU A 11 14.76 -20.49 19.06
C GLU A 11 13.40 -20.08 19.63
N ALA A 12 12.85 -20.84 20.57
CA ALA A 12 11.49 -20.61 21.08
C ALA A 12 11.35 -19.26 21.81
N ASP A 13 12.38 -18.86 22.56
CA ASP A 13 12.39 -17.68 23.44
C ASP A 13 13.25 -16.52 22.90
N ALA A 14 13.67 -16.58 21.62
CA ALA A 14 14.44 -15.51 21.02
C ALA A 14 13.62 -14.22 20.94
N VAL A 15 14.30 -13.08 21.07
CA VAL A 15 13.72 -11.75 20.89
C VAL A 15 14.11 -11.26 19.51
N PHE A 16 13.12 -10.87 18.71
CA PHE A 16 13.40 -10.24 17.43
C PHE A 16 14.01 -8.85 17.61
N ARG A 17 14.99 -8.56 16.76
CA ARG A 17 15.73 -7.30 16.65
C ARG A 17 15.55 -6.67 15.25
N PRO A 18 15.86 -5.38 15.06
CA PRO A 18 15.67 -4.67 13.78
C PRO A 18 16.35 -5.33 12.56
N GLU A 19 17.44 -6.05 12.79
CA GLU A 19 18.16 -6.82 11.80
C GLU A 19 17.41 -8.09 11.37
N ASP A 20 16.37 -8.55 12.07
CA ASP A 20 15.68 -9.83 11.85
C ASP A 20 14.61 -9.81 10.75
N CYS A 21 14.38 -10.99 10.15
CA CYS A 21 13.34 -11.21 9.14
C CYS A 21 11.93 -11.46 9.71
N LEU A 22 11.75 -11.42 11.03
CA LEU A 22 10.47 -11.62 11.72
C LEU A 22 9.75 -12.95 11.35
N LEU A 23 10.51 -14.02 11.13
CA LEU A 23 9.97 -15.31 10.71
C LEU A 23 9.88 -16.30 11.87
N SER A 24 8.83 -17.11 11.91
CA SER A 24 8.78 -18.26 12.82
C SER A 24 8.19 -19.49 12.16
N GLU A 25 8.48 -20.65 12.73
CA GLU A 25 7.82 -21.91 12.35
C GLU A 25 6.81 -22.29 13.42
N ALA A 26 5.62 -22.73 12.99
CA ALA A 26 4.64 -23.36 13.85
C ALA A 26 4.45 -24.83 13.48
N GLN A 27 4.33 -25.69 14.49
CA GLN A 27 4.02 -27.12 14.35
C GLN A 27 2.80 -27.45 15.21
N GLY A 28 1.62 -27.59 14.59
CA GLY A 28 0.37 -27.85 15.31
C GLY A 28 -0.14 -26.65 16.14
N GLY A 29 -1.48 -26.48 16.21
CA GLY A 29 -2.12 -25.38 16.95
C GLY A 29 -2.21 -24.05 16.20
N ARG A 30 -2.92 -23.07 16.79
CA ARG A 30 -2.92 -21.68 16.30
C ARG A 30 -1.75 -20.94 16.95
N PRO A 31 -0.79 -20.42 16.17
CA PRO A 31 0.24 -19.53 16.71
C PRO A 31 -0.42 -18.29 17.35
N GLY A 32 0.11 -17.86 18.50
CA GLY A 32 -0.32 -16.65 19.17
C GLY A 32 0.11 -15.39 18.42
N GLY A 33 -0.60 -14.28 18.62
CA GLY A 33 -0.30 -12.99 18.01
C GLY A 33 -0.72 -12.84 16.55
N GLU A 34 -0.59 -11.62 16.04
CA GLU A 34 -0.86 -11.27 14.65
C GLU A 34 0.27 -11.79 13.74
N HIS A 35 -0.06 -12.53 12.69
CA HIS A 35 0.90 -13.13 11.77
C HIS A 35 0.28 -13.40 10.40
N ALA A 36 1.13 -13.49 9.37
CA ALA A 36 0.75 -13.93 8.03
C ALA A 36 1.36 -15.31 7.73
N VAL A 37 0.57 -16.22 7.18
CA VAL A 37 1.05 -17.56 6.77
C VAL A 37 1.68 -17.45 5.39
N LEU A 38 3.00 -17.60 5.28
CA LEU A 38 3.71 -17.55 4.00
C LEU A 38 3.61 -18.87 3.24
N MET A 39 3.67 -19.98 3.98
CA MET A 39 3.66 -21.35 3.46
C MET A 39 3.12 -22.27 4.53
N SER A 40 2.36 -23.30 4.14
CA SER A 40 1.96 -24.35 5.08
C SER A 40 1.80 -25.72 4.41
N SER A 41 2.18 -26.80 5.10
CA SER A 41 2.01 -28.17 4.62
C SER A 41 1.52 -29.09 5.75
N GLY A 42 0.90 -30.21 5.39
CA GLY A 42 0.36 -31.20 6.33
C GLY A 42 -1.14 -31.05 6.60
N SER A 43 -1.69 -32.04 7.31
CA SER A 43 -3.09 -32.03 7.78
C SER A 43 -3.21 -31.21 9.07
N ALA A 44 -4.43 -30.95 9.56
CA ALA A 44 -4.65 -30.09 10.74
C ALA A 44 -3.84 -30.49 11.99
N ALA A 45 -3.52 -31.78 12.16
CA ALA A 45 -2.74 -32.29 13.29
C ALA A 45 -1.21 -32.25 13.10
N THR A 46 -0.72 -32.19 11.85
CA THR A 46 0.73 -32.19 11.52
C THR A 46 1.14 -30.92 10.75
N ARG A 47 0.29 -29.89 10.80
CA ARG A 47 0.48 -28.67 10.01
C ARG A 47 1.76 -27.96 10.43
N ARG A 48 2.71 -27.90 9.50
CA ARG A 48 3.89 -27.04 9.59
C ARG A 48 3.62 -25.78 8.81
N ALA A 49 3.88 -24.63 9.40
CA ALA A 49 3.70 -23.34 8.74
C ALA A 49 4.91 -22.44 8.95
N LEU A 50 5.31 -21.74 7.90
CA LEU A 50 6.22 -20.59 7.96
C LEU A 50 5.37 -19.33 8.13
N LEU A 51 5.61 -18.62 9.20
CA LEU A 51 4.86 -17.44 9.61
C LEU A 51 5.74 -16.21 9.52
N LEU A 52 5.14 -15.10 9.09
CA LEU A 52 5.74 -13.77 9.11
C LEU A 52 4.99 -12.92 10.13
N HIS A 53 5.74 -12.28 11.02
CA HIS A 53 5.21 -11.40 12.05
C HIS A 53 5.30 -9.93 11.62
N PRO A 54 4.35 -9.07 12.03
CA PRO A 54 4.41 -7.66 11.72
C PRO A 54 5.52 -6.96 12.53
N TYR A 55 6.07 -5.90 11.95
CA TYR A 55 6.89 -4.94 12.66
C TYR A 55 6.07 -4.24 13.75
N PRO A 56 6.67 -3.93 14.89
CA PRO A 56 5.94 -3.38 16.02
C PRO A 56 5.45 -1.96 15.75
N LEU A 57 4.17 -1.70 16.04
CA LEU A 57 3.58 -0.36 16.06
C LEU A 57 3.78 0.36 17.39
N ARG A 58 4.17 -0.38 18.43
CA ARG A 58 4.44 0.10 19.80
C ARG A 58 5.57 -0.73 20.39
N GLN A 59 6.32 -0.15 21.32
CA GLN A 59 7.36 -0.87 22.04
C GLN A 59 7.04 -1.01 23.54
N PRO A 60 7.40 -2.14 24.16
CA PRO A 60 7.76 -3.42 23.52
C PRO A 60 6.53 -4.08 22.87
N ALA A 61 6.73 -5.00 21.92
CA ALA A 61 5.64 -5.84 21.39
C ALA A 61 5.85 -7.29 21.81
N ALA A 62 4.78 -7.93 22.27
CA ALA A 62 4.76 -9.34 22.68
C ALA A 62 4.17 -10.23 21.58
N ASP A 63 4.30 -11.54 21.75
CA ASP A 63 3.71 -12.58 20.88
C ASP A 63 4.00 -12.40 19.38
N PRO A 64 5.25 -12.59 18.93
CA PRO A 64 6.49 -12.83 19.69
C PRO A 64 7.16 -11.54 20.20
N ALA A 65 8.11 -11.71 21.13
CA ALA A 65 8.90 -10.60 21.69
C ALA A 65 9.70 -9.88 20.59
N ARG A 66 9.49 -8.57 20.48
CA ARG A 66 10.14 -7.67 19.51
C ARG A 66 10.62 -6.42 20.24
N GLU A 67 11.91 -6.15 20.15
CA GLU A 67 12.57 -5.08 20.88
C GLU A 67 13.57 -4.31 19.99
N GLY A 68 13.81 -3.03 20.29
CA GLY A 68 14.80 -2.21 19.58
C GLY A 68 14.37 -1.69 18.21
N PHE A 69 13.21 -2.09 17.70
CA PHE A 69 12.63 -1.58 16.44
C PHE A 69 12.22 -0.11 16.53
N PHE A 70 12.80 0.76 15.73
CA PHE A 70 12.26 2.11 15.61
C PHE A 70 10.79 2.07 15.14
N LEU A 71 9.98 2.98 15.68
CA LEU A 71 8.56 3.09 15.33
C LEU A 71 8.38 3.92 14.07
N ARG A 72 7.21 3.79 13.43
CA ARG A 72 6.83 4.63 12.29
C ARG A 72 6.95 6.10 12.70
N PRO A 73 7.67 6.94 11.93
CA PRO A 73 7.65 8.39 12.11
C PRO A 73 6.20 8.91 12.11
N ARG A 74 5.90 9.83 13.04
CA ARG A 74 4.56 10.43 13.12
C ARG A 74 4.37 11.42 11.98
N GLU A 75 3.19 11.37 11.37
CA GLU A 75 2.79 12.27 10.28
C GLU A 75 2.96 13.74 10.71
N GLY A 76 3.70 14.52 9.92
CA GLY A 76 4.02 15.93 10.18
C GLY A 76 5.10 16.18 11.25
N ARG A 77 5.69 15.13 11.82
CA ARG A 77 6.82 15.19 12.77
C ARG A 77 7.93 14.21 12.39
N GLU A 78 8.09 13.95 11.10
CA GLU A 78 9.07 13.00 10.59
C GLU A 78 10.49 13.42 10.97
N GLU A 79 10.80 14.71 10.98
CA GLU A 79 12.11 15.26 11.33
C GLU A 79 12.53 14.98 12.78
N GLU A 80 11.56 14.77 13.69
CA GLU A 80 11.82 14.39 15.08
C GLU A 80 12.19 12.90 15.21
N ALA A 81 11.94 12.08 14.19
CA ALA A 81 12.18 10.65 14.22
C ALA A 81 13.67 10.31 13.95
N PRO A 82 14.17 9.17 14.48
CA PRO A 82 15.52 8.70 14.18
C PRO A 82 15.78 8.62 12.67
N PRO A 83 17.01 8.93 12.22
CA PRO A 83 17.34 8.90 10.79
C PRO A 83 17.04 7.53 10.15
N GLU A 84 17.26 6.44 10.88
CA GLU A 84 16.97 5.07 10.43
C GLU A 84 15.46 4.85 10.19
N ALA A 85 14.62 5.42 11.05
CA ALA A 85 13.16 5.34 10.94
C ALA A 85 12.65 6.11 9.72
N ARG A 86 13.20 7.30 9.46
CA ARG A 86 12.90 8.09 8.26
C ARG A 86 13.36 7.37 6.99
N ALA A 87 14.57 6.81 7.01
CA ALA A 87 15.12 6.06 5.88
C ALA A 87 14.27 4.81 5.57
N ALA A 88 13.85 4.06 6.60
CA ALA A 88 12.95 2.92 6.44
C ALA A 88 11.57 3.32 5.89
N LEU A 89 10.99 4.41 6.41
CA LEU A 89 9.71 4.95 5.89
C LEU A 89 9.83 5.32 4.41
N SER A 90 10.93 5.97 4.03
CA SER A 90 11.20 6.34 2.63
C SER A 90 11.33 5.11 1.73
N ARG A 91 12.10 4.10 2.13
CA ARG A 91 12.22 2.83 1.40
C ARG A 91 10.89 2.11 1.25
N MET A 92 10.13 1.98 2.34
CA MET A 92 8.79 1.38 2.32
C MET A 92 7.89 2.09 1.31
N ASN A 93 7.87 3.43 1.32
CA ASN A 93 7.09 4.23 0.38
C ASN A 93 7.52 4.02 -1.07
N GLN A 94 8.82 3.90 -1.36
CA GLN A 94 9.33 3.61 -2.70
C GLN A 94 8.89 2.21 -3.17
N VAL A 95 8.99 1.20 -2.30
CA VAL A 95 8.55 -0.18 -2.60
C VAL A 95 7.05 -0.22 -2.89
N ILE A 96 6.24 0.45 -2.06
CA ILE A 96 4.79 0.57 -2.30
C ILE A 96 4.50 1.20 -3.66
N ALA A 97 5.20 2.27 -4.01
CA ALA A 97 5.01 2.92 -5.31
C ALA A 97 5.27 1.95 -6.48
N ARG A 98 6.33 1.14 -6.40
CA ARG A 98 6.66 0.14 -7.44
C ARG A 98 5.60 -0.95 -7.57
N VAL A 99 4.99 -1.35 -6.45
CA VAL A 99 3.87 -2.31 -6.46
C VAL A 99 2.59 -1.66 -6.98
N GLN A 100 2.33 -0.39 -6.65
CA GLN A 100 1.16 0.33 -7.14
C GLN A 100 1.18 0.64 -8.64
N GLU A 101 2.37 0.77 -9.23
CA GLU A 101 2.55 0.88 -10.68
C GLU A 101 2.04 -0.35 -11.44
N LEU A 102 1.96 -1.52 -10.79
CA LEU A 102 1.27 -2.68 -11.36
C LEU A 102 -0.21 -2.39 -11.59
N GLY A 103 -0.85 -1.70 -10.64
CA GLY A 103 -2.26 -1.30 -10.74
C GLY A 103 -2.51 -0.36 -11.91
N GLU A 104 -1.62 0.62 -12.13
CA GLU A 104 -1.69 1.51 -13.31
C GLU A 104 -1.46 0.74 -14.62
N ALA A 105 -0.49 -0.18 -14.63
CA ALA A 105 -0.18 -0.95 -15.82
C ALA A 105 -1.30 -1.95 -16.20
N LEU A 106 -2.15 -2.35 -15.23
CA LEU A 106 -3.31 -3.21 -15.46
C LEU A 106 -4.44 -2.54 -16.25
N ASP A 107 -4.42 -1.21 -16.43
CA ASP A 107 -5.36 -0.50 -17.30
C ASP A 107 -5.24 -0.95 -18.77
N ASP A 108 -4.07 -1.45 -19.18
CA ASP A 108 -3.82 -2.09 -20.47
C ASP A 108 -3.16 -3.48 -20.27
N PRO A 109 -3.97 -4.54 -20.08
CA PRO A 109 -3.46 -5.88 -19.82
C PRO A 109 -2.57 -6.47 -20.92
N SER A 110 -2.69 -5.98 -22.17
CA SER A 110 -1.88 -6.45 -23.30
C SER A 110 -0.43 -5.97 -23.22
N ASN A 111 -0.23 -4.76 -22.68
CA ASN A 111 1.10 -4.15 -22.52
C ASN A 111 1.54 -4.05 -21.05
N LEU A 112 0.82 -4.70 -20.13
CA LEU A 112 1.03 -4.69 -18.68
C LEU A 112 2.50 -4.65 -18.26
N TRP A 113 3.28 -5.66 -18.65
CA TRP A 113 4.67 -5.78 -18.20
C TRP A 113 5.61 -4.77 -18.85
N GLU A 114 5.29 -4.30 -20.06
CA GLU A 114 6.06 -3.25 -20.73
C GLU A 114 5.83 -1.90 -20.05
N HIS A 115 4.58 -1.55 -19.77
CA HIS A 115 4.24 -0.34 -19.02
C HIS A 115 4.83 -0.36 -17.60
N LEU A 116 4.81 -1.50 -16.92
CA LEU A 116 5.43 -1.65 -15.61
C LEU A 116 6.95 -1.47 -15.68
N ARG A 117 7.60 -2.08 -16.68
CA ARG A 117 9.04 -1.94 -16.91
C ARG A 117 9.42 -0.47 -17.13
N GLU A 118 8.71 0.23 -18.01
CA GLU A 118 8.97 1.65 -18.28
C GLU A 118 8.76 2.53 -17.04
N ALA A 119 7.75 2.22 -16.22
CA ALA A 119 7.53 2.92 -14.95
C ALA A 119 8.72 2.73 -14.00
N TRP A 120 9.27 1.52 -13.92
CA TRP A 120 10.44 1.21 -13.11
C TRP A 120 11.74 1.80 -13.67
N ASP A 121 11.86 1.93 -15.00
CA ASP A 121 13.00 2.60 -15.65
C ASP A 121 13.01 4.10 -15.30
N ARG A 122 11.86 4.78 -15.40
CA ARG A 122 11.70 6.19 -14.97
C ARG A 122 12.00 6.38 -13.48
N ALA A 123 11.63 5.40 -12.66
CA ALA A 123 11.93 5.41 -11.23
C ALA A 123 13.41 5.22 -10.92
N GLY A 124 14.13 4.41 -11.71
CA GLY A 124 15.58 4.29 -11.65
C GLY A 124 16.30 5.60 -11.97
N GLN A 125 15.67 6.46 -12.78
CA GLN A 125 16.17 7.79 -13.14
C GLN A 125 15.73 8.91 -12.18
N GLU A 126 14.97 8.58 -11.12
CA GLU A 126 14.36 9.54 -10.16
C GLU A 126 13.43 10.59 -10.81
N GLU A 127 12.96 10.38 -12.03
CA GLU A 127 12.25 11.40 -12.83
C GLU A 127 10.76 11.54 -12.48
N SER A 128 10.17 10.56 -11.78
CA SER A 128 8.72 10.53 -11.52
C SER A 128 8.40 10.34 -10.03
N PRO A 129 7.61 11.24 -9.41
CA PRO A 129 7.20 11.09 -8.03
C PRO A 129 6.12 9.99 -7.90
N ARG A 130 6.04 9.41 -6.69
CA ARG A 130 5.17 8.26 -6.39
C ARG A 130 3.70 8.54 -6.70
N MET A 131 2.98 7.54 -7.19
CA MET A 131 1.53 7.59 -7.23
C MET A 131 0.97 7.41 -5.81
N ALA A 132 0.45 8.49 -5.23
CA ALA A 132 -0.25 8.42 -3.95
C ALA A 132 -1.75 8.65 -4.19
N GLU A 133 -2.58 8.30 -3.20
CA GLU A 133 -4.03 8.53 -3.28
C GLU A 133 -4.36 10.00 -3.62
N ILE A 134 -3.60 10.95 -3.08
CA ILE A 134 -3.78 12.38 -3.40
C ILE A 134 -3.44 12.73 -4.86
N VAL A 135 -2.52 11.99 -5.49
CA VAL A 135 -2.16 12.19 -6.90
C VAL A 135 -3.31 11.72 -7.78
N ARG A 136 -3.89 10.53 -7.50
CA ARG A 136 -5.09 10.04 -8.20
C ARG A 136 -6.27 11.00 -8.04
N GLN A 137 -6.54 11.41 -6.80
CA GLN A 137 -7.60 12.36 -6.51
C GLN A 137 -7.37 13.71 -7.20
N SER A 138 -6.12 14.17 -7.34
CA SER A 138 -5.83 15.43 -8.03
C SER A 138 -6.29 15.41 -9.49
N ALA A 139 -6.17 14.27 -10.18
CA ALA A 139 -6.60 14.12 -11.56
C ALA A 139 -8.13 14.01 -11.70
N GLU A 140 -8.80 13.38 -10.74
CA GLU A 140 -10.23 13.06 -10.83
C GLU A 140 -11.15 14.13 -10.22
N MET A 141 -10.70 14.84 -9.18
CA MET A 141 -11.56 15.65 -8.31
C MET A 141 -11.65 17.12 -8.69
N GLU A 142 -10.75 17.62 -9.54
CA GLU A 142 -10.80 18.99 -10.05
C GLU A 142 -12.16 19.37 -10.68
N PRO A 143 -12.75 18.58 -11.61
CA PRO A 143 -14.07 18.89 -12.15
C PRO A 143 -15.20 18.75 -11.10
N VAL A 144 -15.02 17.90 -10.10
CA VAL A 144 -16.00 17.67 -9.03
C VAL A 144 -16.10 18.88 -8.12
N LEU A 145 -14.95 19.39 -7.67
CA LEU A 145 -14.89 20.57 -6.80
C LEU A 145 -15.34 21.83 -7.53
N SER A 146 -15.00 21.97 -8.80
CA SER A 146 -15.49 23.07 -9.64
C SER A 146 -17.02 23.08 -9.72
N ARG A 147 -17.64 21.91 -9.92
CA ARG A 147 -19.11 21.78 -9.91
C ARG A 147 -19.69 22.10 -8.53
N LEU A 148 -19.11 21.54 -7.47
CA LEU A 148 -19.55 21.76 -6.08
C LEU A 148 -19.69 23.25 -5.75
N ARG A 149 -18.71 24.08 -6.11
CA ARG A 149 -18.71 25.53 -5.82
C ARG A 149 -19.93 26.24 -6.42
N SER A 150 -20.43 25.78 -7.57
CA SER A 150 -21.62 26.34 -8.22
C SER A 150 -22.95 25.76 -7.70
N THR A 151 -22.91 24.59 -7.04
CA THR A 151 -24.11 23.84 -6.65
C THR A 151 -24.15 23.52 -5.15
N LEU A 152 -23.64 24.43 -4.30
CA LEU A 152 -23.70 24.23 -2.85
C LEU A 152 -25.15 24.02 -2.41
N ARG A 153 -25.35 22.96 -1.64
CA ARG A 153 -26.67 22.64 -1.09
C ARG A 153 -27.08 23.74 -0.12
N ARG A 154 -28.31 24.22 -0.27
CA ARG A 154 -28.96 25.16 0.63
C ARG A 154 -30.24 24.55 1.17
N VAL A 155 -30.51 24.77 2.45
CA VAL A 155 -31.77 24.39 3.10
C VAL A 155 -32.39 25.65 3.67
N LEU A 156 -33.68 25.85 3.39
CA LEU A 156 -34.42 26.98 3.97
C LEU A 156 -34.78 26.66 5.42
N ARG A 157 -34.11 27.30 6.37
CA ARG A 157 -34.45 27.17 7.80
C ARG A 157 -35.41 28.26 8.22
N ARG A 158 -36.37 27.89 9.06
CA ARG A 158 -37.38 28.79 9.61
C ARG A 158 -36.82 29.46 10.86
N HIS A 159 -36.62 30.77 10.80
CA HIS A 159 -36.25 31.59 11.94
C HIS A 159 -37.42 32.49 12.32
N ARG A 160 -37.50 32.88 13.59
CA ARG A 160 -38.50 33.82 14.08
C ARG A 160 -37.81 35.14 14.36
N GLU A 161 -38.24 36.18 13.67
CA GLU A 161 -37.67 37.51 13.84
C GLU A 161 -38.74 38.60 13.72
N LEU A 162 -38.44 39.78 14.27
CA LEU A 162 -39.31 40.94 14.21
C LEU A 162 -39.29 41.56 12.81
N THR A 163 -40.32 41.26 12.03
CA THR A 163 -40.45 41.66 10.64
C THR A 163 -41.44 42.83 10.51
N PRO A 164 -41.18 43.84 9.66
CA PRO A 164 -42.15 44.90 9.37
C PRO A 164 -43.49 44.32 8.94
N MET A 165 -44.59 44.83 9.47
CA MET A 165 -45.94 44.27 9.27
C MET A 165 -46.28 44.02 7.79
N GLY A 166 -45.88 44.92 6.89
CA GLY A 166 -46.11 44.78 5.44
C GLY A 166 -45.27 43.72 4.71
N ARG A 167 -44.26 43.12 5.37
CA ARG A 167 -43.41 42.05 4.79
C ARG A 167 -43.67 40.67 5.40
N VAL A 168 -44.66 40.56 6.29
CA VAL A 168 -44.99 39.30 6.96
C VAL A 168 -45.69 38.37 5.98
N GLN A 169 -45.08 37.22 5.69
CA GLN A 169 -45.66 36.21 4.79
C GLN A 169 -46.23 35.00 5.56
N GLU A 170 -45.63 34.63 6.69
CA GLU A 170 -46.03 33.45 7.48
C GLU A 170 -45.92 33.76 8.99
N MET A 171 -46.91 33.31 9.75
CA MET A 171 -46.91 33.34 11.21
C MET A 171 -47.22 31.94 11.75
N ASP A 172 -46.39 31.45 12.68
CA ASP A 172 -46.62 30.17 13.35
C ASP A 172 -47.27 30.35 14.73
N ARG A 173 -47.62 29.25 15.39
CA ARG A 173 -48.29 29.27 16.71
C ARG A 173 -47.53 30.07 17.76
N SER A 174 -46.20 30.01 17.75
CA SER A 174 -45.36 30.76 18.69
C SER A 174 -45.37 32.25 18.39
N SER A 175 -45.31 32.64 17.11
CA SER A 175 -45.42 34.03 16.68
C SER A 175 -46.79 34.63 17.01
N MET A 176 -47.86 33.86 16.82
CA MET A 176 -49.23 34.24 17.20
C MET A 176 -49.38 34.41 18.72
N ARG A 177 -48.80 33.50 19.51
CA ARG A 177 -48.78 33.60 20.98
C ARG A 177 -47.99 34.81 21.45
N TRP A 178 -46.86 35.09 20.81
CA TRP A 178 -46.08 36.31 21.09
C TRP A 178 -46.90 37.57 20.81
N LEU A 179 -47.59 37.61 19.66
CA LEU A 179 -48.44 38.75 19.27
C LEU A 179 -49.63 38.94 20.22
N SER A 180 -50.25 37.87 20.69
CA SER A 180 -51.35 37.91 21.67
C SER A 180 -50.95 38.49 23.03
N ARG A 181 -49.65 38.45 23.37
CA ARG A 181 -49.12 39.00 24.62
C ARG A 181 -48.76 40.49 24.50
N GLN A 182 -48.77 41.06 23.29
CA GLN A 182 -48.45 42.47 23.10
C GLN A 182 -49.65 43.35 23.45
N PRO A 183 -49.43 44.52 24.08
CA PRO A 183 -50.49 45.46 24.39
C PRO A 183 -51.08 46.07 23.11
N GLY A 184 -52.40 46.26 23.08
CA GLY A 184 -53.12 46.83 21.93
C GLY A 184 -54.35 46.02 21.52
N ARG A 185 -55.34 46.71 20.94
CA ARG A 185 -56.60 46.13 20.44
C ARG A 185 -56.48 45.73 18.96
N SER A 186 -55.72 46.47 18.17
CA SER A 186 -55.45 46.14 16.75
C SER A 186 -54.06 45.51 16.54
N ILE A 187 -53.84 44.82 15.41
CA ILE A 187 -52.52 44.26 15.04
C ILE A 187 -51.48 45.38 14.90
N ALA A 188 -51.89 46.53 14.33
CA ALA A 188 -51.03 47.71 14.19
C ALA A 188 -50.63 48.30 15.55
N GLU A 189 -51.54 48.35 16.53
CA GLU A 189 -51.21 48.75 17.90
C GLU A 189 -50.26 47.76 18.58
N ARG A 190 -50.51 46.46 18.40
CA ARG A 190 -49.68 45.37 18.96
C ARG A 190 -48.28 45.29 18.35
N ALA A 191 -48.08 45.82 17.14
CA ALA A 191 -46.78 45.95 16.49
C ALA A 191 -45.93 47.10 17.07
N GLY A 192 -46.52 47.93 17.94
CA GLY A 192 -45.86 49.05 18.62
C GLY A 192 -45.37 50.14 17.67
N ALA A 193 -44.55 51.06 18.19
CA ALA A 193 -44.01 52.19 17.43
C ALA A 193 -43.14 51.76 16.23
N GLY A 194 -42.52 50.58 16.31
CA GLY A 194 -41.69 50.04 15.23
C GLY A 194 -42.46 49.38 14.09
N GLN A 195 -43.78 49.17 14.22
CA GLN A 195 -44.62 48.45 13.25
C GLN A 195 -44.01 47.10 12.81
N ARG A 196 -43.43 46.37 13.78
CA ARG A 196 -42.82 45.06 13.57
C ARG A 196 -43.49 44.01 14.42
N ILE A 197 -43.73 42.84 13.84
CA ILE A 197 -44.30 41.69 14.55
C ILE A 197 -43.40 40.48 14.36
N MET A 198 -43.41 39.56 15.34
CA MET A 198 -42.71 38.29 15.22
C MET A 198 -43.32 37.51 14.05
N ALA A 199 -42.50 37.16 13.07
CA ALA A 199 -42.91 36.39 11.91
C ALA A 199 -41.90 35.28 11.62
N VAL A 200 -42.34 34.28 10.86
CA VAL A 200 -41.45 33.22 10.38
C VAL A 200 -40.82 33.68 9.08
N VAL A 201 -39.50 33.84 9.11
CA VAL A 201 -38.69 34.15 7.93
C VAL A 201 -37.85 32.93 7.56
N ARG A 202 -37.72 32.67 6.27
CA ARG A 202 -36.90 31.57 5.75
C ARG A 202 -35.55 32.13 5.32
N HIS A 203 -34.49 31.71 6.01
CA HIS A 203 -33.10 32.02 5.60
C HIS A 203 -32.50 30.82 4.89
N GLU A 204 -31.66 31.09 3.90
CA GLU A 204 -30.81 30.07 3.30
C GLU A 204 -29.74 29.69 4.31
N ASP A 205 -29.70 28.41 4.67
CA ASP A 205 -28.65 27.81 5.48
C ASP A 205 -27.85 26.84 4.62
N PHE A 206 -26.53 27.05 4.61
CA PHE A 206 -25.57 26.23 3.89
C PHE A 206 -24.91 25.18 4.79
N ASP A 207 -25.10 25.22 6.11
CA ASP A 207 -24.52 24.26 7.05
C ASP A 207 -25.31 22.94 7.05
N THR A 208 -25.23 22.23 5.93
CA THR A 208 -25.78 20.89 5.74
C THR A 208 -24.70 19.83 5.95
N LEU A 209 -25.09 18.60 6.27
CA LEU A 209 -24.15 17.49 6.47
C LEU A 209 -23.24 17.29 5.25
N GLU A 210 -23.78 17.40 4.04
CA GLU A 210 -23.05 17.18 2.79
C GLU A 210 -22.00 18.27 2.54
N ASN A 211 -22.35 19.52 2.84
CA ASN A 211 -21.41 20.64 2.78
C ASN A 211 -20.32 20.53 3.85
N ARG A 212 -20.67 20.10 5.08
CA ARG A 212 -19.70 19.81 6.15
C ARG A 212 -18.73 18.70 5.76
N VAL A 213 -19.21 17.66 5.08
CA VAL A 213 -18.35 16.58 4.53
C VAL A 213 -17.42 17.13 3.46
N ALA A 214 -17.93 17.94 2.55
CA ALA A 214 -17.09 18.59 1.54
C ALA A 214 -16.02 19.49 2.17
N HIS A 215 -16.37 20.23 3.22
CA HIS A 215 -15.43 21.08 3.95
C HIS A 215 -14.32 20.26 4.63
N SER A 216 -14.68 19.19 5.34
CA SER A 216 -13.70 18.26 5.93
C SER A 216 -12.80 17.64 4.87
N TYR A 217 -13.36 17.25 3.72
CA TYR A 217 -12.62 16.68 2.62
C TYR A 217 -11.56 17.62 2.05
N VAL A 218 -11.95 18.83 1.62
CA VAL A 218 -11.01 19.77 0.96
C VAL A 218 -9.91 20.22 1.91
N THR A 219 -10.22 20.32 3.20
CA THR A 219 -9.23 20.67 4.23
C THR A 219 -8.19 19.56 4.38
N LEU A 220 -8.64 18.31 4.53
CA LEU A 220 -7.76 17.15 4.63
C LEU A 220 -6.94 16.94 3.34
N ALA A 221 -7.56 17.07 2.18
CA ALA A 221 -6.89 16.94 0.88
C ALA A 221 -5.78 18.00 0.69
N ALA A 222 -6.03 19.25 1.10
CA ALA A 222 -5.03 20.32 1.04
C ALA A 222 -3.86 20.14 2.03
N GLU A 223 -4.09 19.46 3.15
CA GLU A 223 -3.04 19.08 4.10
C GLU A 223 -2.18 17.95 3.56
N VAL A 224 -2.81 16.85 3.15
CA VAL A 224 -2.13 15.67 2.59
C VAL A 224 -1.36 16.02 1.32
N GLY A 225 -1.95 16.82 0.42
CA GLY A 225 -1.27 17.23 -0.81
C GLY A 225 -0.06 18.12 -0.57
N ARG A 226 -0.12 19.01 0.42
CA ARG A 226 1.04 19.81 0.84
C ARG A 226 2.19 18.97 1.35
N GLU A 227 1.88 17.99 2.18
CA GLU A 227 2.88 17.05 2.69
C GLU A 227 3.55 16.32 1.53
N TRP A 228 2.76 15.77 0.62
CA TRP A 228 3.27 15.10 -0.56
C TRP A 228 4.17 16.01 -1.42
N LEU A 229 3.81 17.29 -1.62
CA LEU A 229 4.64 18.25 -2.37
C LEU A 229 5.98 18.52 -1.66
N ARG A 230 5.99 18.59 -0.33
CA ARG A 230 7.23 18.80 0.44
C ARG A 230 8.19 17.62 0.30
N GLU A 231 7.67 16.40 0.29
CA GLU A 231 8.47 15.18 0.10
C GLU A 231 9.05 15.05 -1.31
N HIS A 232 8.37 15.59 -2.32
CA HIS A 232 8.70 15.39 -3.74
C HIS A 232 9.23 16.65 -4.43
N GLN A 233 9.88 17.56 -3.69
CA GLN A 233 10.40 18.83 -4.24
C GLN A 233 11.33 18.64 -5.45
N ARG A 234 12.14 17.56 -5.45
CA ARG A 234 13.04 17.22 -6.56
C ARG A 234 12.32 16.94 -7.87
N ALA A 235 11.04 16.55 -7.81
CA ALA A 235 10.20 16.22 -8.96
C ALA A 235 9.24 17.36 -9.34
N SER A 236 9.54 18.60 -8.98
CA SER A 236 8.71 19.78 -9.25
C SER A 236 8.38 20.00 -10.73
N GLY A 237 9.24 19.55 -11.64
CA GLY A 237 9.02 19.58 -13.08
C GLY A 237 8.04 18.53 -13.62
N SER A 238 7.65 17.54 -12.81
CA SER A 238 6.77 16.46 -13.26
C SER A 238 5.31 16.90 -13.37
N ARG A 239 4.57 16.33 -14.34
CA ARG A 239 3.13 16.56 -14.51
C ARG A 239 2.33 16.22 -13.25
N ARG A 240 2.72 15.15 -12.56
CA ARG A 240 2.09 14.70 -11.29
C ARG A 240 2.23 15.76 -10.21
N PHE A 241 3.42 16.34 -10.06
CA PHE A 241 3.66 17.40 -9.07
C PHE A 241 2.80 18.63 -9.34
N GLN A 242 2.75 19.08 -10.59
CA GLN A 242 1.94 20.24 -11.00
C GLN A 242 0.44 20.01 -10.81
N SER A 243 -0.04 18.78 -11.07
CA SER A 243 -1.42 18.38 -10.83
C SER A 243 -1.78 18.47 -9.34
N VAL A 244 -0.94 17.91 -8.46
CA VAL A 244 -1.16 17.99 -7.00
C VAL A 244 -1.09 19.42 -6.49
N ASP A 245 -0.13 20.24 -6.95
CA ASP A 245 -0.03 21.66 -6.54
C ASP A 245 -1.28 22.46 -6.93
N SER A 246 -1.76 22.28 -8.16
CA SER A 246 -2.99 22.93 -8.64
C SER A 246 -4.21 22.48 -7.83
N PHE A 247 -4.31 21.18 -7.54
CA PHE A 247 -5.38 20.61 -6.73
C PHE A 247 -5.36 21.13 -5.29
N VAL A 248 -4.19 21.22 -4.65
CA VAL A 248 -4.03 21.78 -3.30
C VAL A 248 -4.51 23.23 -3.24
N LYS A 249 -4.17 24.03 -4.26
CA LYS A 249 -4.65 25.42 -4.38
C LYS A 249 -6.18 25.48 -4.50
N LEU A 250 -6.77 24.63 -5.35
CA LEU A 250 -8.23 24.53 -5.50
C LEU A 250 -8.92 24.13 -4.19
N CYS A 251 -8.40 23.13 -3.49
CA CYS A 251 -8.93 22.69 -2.19
C CYS A 251 -8.90 23.82 -1.15
N ARG A 252 -7.82 24.59 -1.08
CA ARG A 252 -7.71 25.74 -0.16
C ARG A 252 -8.71 26.84 -0.46
N VAL A 253 -8.84 27.23 -1.73
CA VAL A 253 -9.83 28.23 -2.15
C VAL A 253 -11.24 27.75 -1.81
N THR A 254 -11.54 26.48 -2.11
CA THR A 254 -12.86 25.88 -1.80
C THR A 254 -13.11 25.83 -0.28
N ALA A 255 -12.10 25.52 0.53
CA ALA A 255 -12.24 25.53 1.99
C ALA A 255 -12.57 26.93 2.52
N LEU A 256 -11.89 27.97 2.01
CA LEU A 256 -12.16 29.36 2.36
C LEU A 256 -13.58 29.78 1.96
N ASP A 257 -14.03 29.42 0.76
CA ASP A 257 -15.39 29.69 0.29
C ASP A 257 -16.44 29.04 1.22
N LEU A 258 -16.24 27.76 1.57
CA LEU A 258 -17.15 27.03 2.46
C LEU A 258 -17.20 27.65 3.87
N GLN A 259 -16.04 28.05 4.40
CA GLN A 259 -15.96 28.74 5.68
C GLN A 259 -16.66 30.10 5.64
N ALA A 260 -16.54 30.86 4.53
CA ALA A 260 -17.21 32.15 4.35
C ALA A 260 -18.74 32.01 4.35
N HIS A 261 -19.27 30.87 3.91
CA HIS A 261 -20.68 30.51 4.00
C HIS A 261 -21.12 29.99 5.38
N GLY A 262 -20.23 29.95 6.38
CA GLY A 262 -20.52 29.52 7.75
C GLY A 262 -20.65 28.00 7.91
N ILE A 263 -20.10 27.22 6.98
CA ILE A 263 -20.23 25.76 6.95
C ILE A 263 -19.20 25.13 7.90
N GLY A 264 -19.66 24.26 8.80
CA GLY A 264 -18.79 23.55 9.76
C GLY A 264 -18.01 22.38 9.16
N PHE A 265 -17.38 21.58 10.03
CA PHE A 265 -16.68 20.33 9.65
C PHE A 265 -17.51 19.11 10.00
N ALA A 266 -17.49 18.06 9.19
CA ALA A 266 -18.03 16.75 9.56
C ALA A 266 -17.01 15.93 10.37
N GLU A 267 -17.48 15.18 11.35
CA GLU A 267 -16.68 14.23 12.14
C GLU A 267 -16.43 12.92 11.37
N ALA A 268 -15.31 12.25 11.66
CA ALA A 268 -15.08 10.91 11.12
C ALA A 268 -16.12 9.92 11.66
N GLY A 269 -16.69 9.07 10.80
CA GLY A 269 -17.67 8.06 11.19
C GLY A 269 -19.15 8.52 11.16
N ILE A 270 -19.45 9.67 10.56
CA ILE A 270 -20.84 10.10 10.36
C ILE A 270 -21.66 9.07 9.56
N THR A 271 -22.90 8.83 10.01
CA THR A 271 -23.87 8.04 9.25
C THR A 271 -24.33 8.85 8.03
N PRO A 272 -24.15 8.36 6.79
CA PRO A 272 -24.56 9.09 5.61
C PRO A 272 -26.09 9.16 5.52
N ASN A 273 -26.61 10.30 5.10
CA ASN A 273 -28.01 10.46 4.74
C ASN A 273 -28.23 10.15 3.24
N TYR A 274 -29.48 10.06 2.83
CA TYR A 274 -29.85 9.74 1.43
C TYR A 274 -29.20 10.70 0.42
N VAL A 275 -29.18 11.99 0.72
CA VAL A 275 -28.64 13.03 -0.16
C VAL A 275 -27.14 12.86 -0.39
N LEU A 276 -26.39 12.54 0.66
CA LEU A 276 -24.95 12.30 0.59
C LEU A 276 -24.59 11.08 -0.24
N LEU A 277 -25.50 10.09 -0.34
CA LEU A 277 -25.29 8.87 -1.12
C LEU A 277 -25.70 9.04 -2.59
N GLU A 278 -26.81 9.74 -2.84
CA GLU A 278 -27.47 9.78 -4.15
C GLU A 278 -26.99 10.93 -5.04
N ASN A 279 -26.54 12.03 -4.44
CA ASN A 279 -25.96 13.11 -5.24
C ASN A 279 -24.56 12.69 -5.73
N PRO A 280 -24.30 12.60 -7.05
CA PRO A 280 -23.03 12.10 -7.57
C PRO A 280 -21.81 12.93 -7.13
N THR A 281 -21.97 14.25 -6.97
CA THR A 281 -20.89 15.14 -6.52
C THR A 281 -20.55 14.85 -5.05
N TYR A 282 -21.54 14.86 -4.16
CA TYR A 282 -21.30 14.64 -2.73
C TYR A 282 -20.92 13.21 -2.40
N SER A 283 -21.50 12.22 -3.09
CA SER A 283 -21.15 10.81 -2.95
C SER A 283 -19.69 10.58 -3.32
N ARG A 284 -19.23 11.15 -4.45
CA ARG A 284 -17.83 11.07 -4.87
C ARG A 284 -16.88 11.79 -3.90
N ILE A 285 -17.26 12.95 -3.38
CA ILE A 285 -16.50 13.66 -2.33
C ILE A 285 -16.38 12.80 -1.08
N ARG A 286 -17.48 12.21 -0.60
CA ARG A 286 -17.48 11.34 0.59
C ARG A 286 -16.57 10.15 0.38
N THR A 287 -16.67 9.45 -0.75
CA THR A 287 -15.81 8.29 -1.05
C THR A 287 -14.34 8.68 -0.99
N ASN A 288 -13.95 9.78 -1.62
CA ASN A 288 -12.57 10.26 -1.60
C ASN A 288 -12.11 10.75 -0.22
N TRP A 289 -13.00 11.33 0.57
CA TRP A 289 -12.72 11.66 1.97
C TRP A 289 -12.46 10.42 2.83
N LEU A 290 -13.28 9.38 2.67
CA LEU A 290 -13.08 8.11 3.36
C LEU A 290 -11.75 7.46 2.95
N ARG A 291 -11.38 7.49 1.66
CA ARG A 291 -10.08 7.01 1.18
C ARG A 291 -8.91 7.76 1.84
N LEU A 292 -9.00 9.09 1.98
CA LEU A 292 -7.97 9.86 2.69
C LEU A 292 -7.90 9.54 4.19
N LEU A 293 -9.04 9.27 4.84
CA LEU A 293 -9.06 8.83 6.24
C LEU A 293 -8.48 7.41 6.39
N GLN A 294 -8.79 6.51 5.46
CA GLN A 294 -8.29 5.14 5.42
C GLN A 294 -6.78 5.10 5.14
N ARG A 295 -6.23 6.00 4.32
CA ARG A 295 -4.77 6.16 4.10
C ARG A 295 -3.97 6.16 5.39
N LYS A 296 -4.47 6.82 6.46
CA LYS A 296 -3.74 6.87 7.74
C LYS A 296 -3.61 5.50 8.38
N LYS A 297 -4.70 4.72 8.38
CA LYS A 297 -4.72 3.32 8.85
C LYS A 297 -3.90 2.42 7.93
N ALA A 298 -3.97 2.65 6.62
CA ALA A 298 -3.17 1.94 5.62
C ALA A 298 -1.68 2.17 5.86
N ASN A 299 -1.24 3.40 6.18
CA ASN A 299 0.17 3.69 6.48
C ASN A 299 0.70 2.93 7.71
N ASP A 300 -0.10 2.79 8.77
CA ASP A 300 0.27 1.94 9.92
C ASP A 300 0.34 0.47 9.52
N SER A 301 -0.62 -0.01 8.72
CA SER A 301 -0.62 -1.38 8.18
C SER A 301 0.59 -1.64 7.28
N HIS A 302 0.93 -0.71 6.39
CA HIS A 302 2.10 -0.79 5.52
C HIS A 302 3.39 -0.86 6.32
N TRP A 303 3.50 -0.06 7.39
CA TRP A 303 4.66 -0.13 8.29
C TRP A 303 4.77 -1.48 8.98
N ALA A 304 3.66 -1.99 9.53
CA ALA A 304 3.64 -3.29 10.17
C ALA A 304 4.01 -4.41 9.19
N TRP A 305 3.54 -4.34 7.95
CA TRP A 305 3.59 -5.42 6.97
C TRP A 305 4.51 -5.18 5.77
N GLN A 306 5.47 -4.27 5.88
CA GLN A 306 6.42 -3.93 4.82
C GLN A 306 7.19 -5.14 4.26
N ALA A 307 7.40 -6.20 5.06
CA ALA A 307 7.98 -7.46 4.59
C ALA A 307 7.10 -8.23 3.58
N GLN A 308 5.77 -8.13 3.67
CA GLN A 308 4.86 -8.68 2.64
C GLN A 308 4.91 -7.86 1.35
N THR A 309 4.88 -6.53 1.47
CA THR A 309 4.98 -5.66 0.29
C THR A 309 6.34 -5.81 -0.41
N TRP A 310 7.41 -6.03 0.37
CA TRP A 310 8.74 -6.36 -0.16
C TRP A 310 8.74 -7.67 -0.97
N MET A 311 7.97 -8.67 -0.54
CA MET A 311 7.83 -9.92 -1.28
C MET A 311 7.09 -9.71 -2.60
N ASP A 312 6.01 -8.94 -2.60
CA ASP A 312 5.28 -8.55 -3.82
C ASP A 312 6.22 -7.83 -4.80
N PHE A 313 7.01 -6.87 -4.31
CA PHE A 313 8.02 -6.16 -5.11
C PHE A 313 9.11 -7.10 -5.67
N THR A 314 9.64 -8.00 -4.84
CA THR A 314 10.64 -9.02 -5.24
C THR A 314 10.13 -9.89 -6.37
N VAL A 315 8.87 -10.32 -6.26
CA VAL A 315 8.20 -11.15 -7.26
C VAL A 315 8.09 -10.41 -8.59
N LEU A 316 7.65 -9.15 -8.58
CA LEU A 316 7.57 -8.32 -9.79
C LEU A 316 8.95 -8.10 -10.42
N ALA A 317 9.99 -7.86 -9.60
CA ALA A 317 11.35 -7.70 -10.08
C ALA A 317 11.86 -8.94 -10.83
N ILE A 318 11.52 -10.13 -10.36
CA ILE A 318 11.88 -11.41 -11.01
C ILE A 318 11.11 -11.59 -12.32
N VAL A 319 9.81 -11.29 -12.35
CA VAL A 319 8.99 -11.40 -13.57
C VAL A 319 9.52 -10.46 -14.66
N LEU A 320 9.84 -9.22 -14.30
CA LEU A 320 10.44 -8.25 -15.23
C LEU A 320 11.82 -8.74 -15.71
N ALA A 321 12.67 -9.22 -14.80
CA ALA A 321 13.99 -9.71 -15.17
C ALA A 321 13.96 -10.94 -16.11
N LEU A 322 12.98 -11.84 -15.93
CA LEU A 322 12.74 -12.97 -16.84
C LEU A 322 12.26 -12.52 -18.22
N ARG A 323 11.35 -11.53 -18.27
CA ARG A 323 10.85 -10.96 -19.53
C ARG A 323 11.97 -10.28 -20.33
N ASP A 324 12.89 -9.62 -19.64
CA ASP A 324 14.02 -8.92 -20.24
C ASP A 324 15.15 -9.88 -20.72
N LEU A 325 15.04 -11.20 -20.48
CA LEU A 325 15.98 -12.17 -21.03
C LEU A 325 15.80 -12.31 -22.55
N GLU A 326 16.91 -12.40 -23.26
CA GLU A 326 16.91 -12.61 -24.70
C GLU A 326 16.20 -13.94 -25.07
N GLY A 327 15.21 -13.86 -25.95
CA GLY A 327 14.41 -15.00 -26.40
C GLY A 327 13.42 -15.55 -25.37
N ALA A 328 13.18 -14.83 -24.26
CA ALA A 328 12.10 -15.14 -23.35
C ALA A 328 10.75 -14.73 -23.93
N GLU A 329 9.78 -15.62 -23.84
CA GLU A 329 8.40 -15.38 -24.27
C GLU A 329 7.45 -15.69 -23.12
N LEU A 330 6.56 -14.76 -22.80
CA LEU A 330 5.48 -14.98 -21.83
C LEU A 330 4.39 -15.85 -22.49
N ILE A 331 4.26 -17.11 -22.05
CA ILE A 331 3.27 -18.04 -22.59
C ILE A 331 1.93 -17.92 -21.87
N ALA A 332 1.98 -17.74 -20.55
CA ALA A 332 0.80 -17.67 -19.70
C ALA A 332 1.04 -16.76 -18.50
N GLN A 333 -0.02 -16.09 -18.06
CA GLN A 333 -0.06 -15.31 -16.83
C GLN A 333 -1.36 -15.61 -16.10
N SER A 334 -1.29 -15.75 -14.78
CA SER A 334 -2.50 -15.84 -13.98
C SER A 334 -3.19 -14.47 -13.90
N PRO A 335 -4.53 -14.42 -13.80
CA PRO A 335 -5.24 -13.18 -13.52
C PRO A 335 -4.71 -12.53 -12.24
N ILE A 336 -4.40 -11.23 -12.32
CA ILE A 336 -3.94 -10.43 -11.18
C ILE A 336 -5.13 -9.66 -10.63
N LEU A 337 -5.54 -10.00 -9.41
CA LEU A 337 -6.56 -9.27 -8.66
C LEU A 337 -5.86 -8.20 -7.84
N PHE A 338 -5.76 -6.99 -8.41
CA PHE A 338 -5.13 -5.85 -7.76
C PHE A 338 -6.07 -5.17 -6.76
N ARG A 339 -5.56 -4.83 -5.58
CA ARG A 339 -6.30 -4.18 -4.51
C ARG A 339 -5.98 -2.70 -4.46
N GLU A 340 -7.00 -1.86 -4.27
CA GLU A 340 -6.79 -0.41 -4.10
C GLU A 340 -5.98 -0.09 -2.83
N GLU A 341 -6.08 -0.95 -1.81
CA GLU A 341 -5.35 -0.87 -0.54
C GLU A 341 -4.75 -2.23 -0.15
N ALA A 342 -3.59 -2.23 0.50
CA ALA A 342 -2.99 -3.47 0.97
C ALA A 342 -3.68 -3.99 2.25
N GLU A 343 -3.99 -5.28 2.25
CA GLU A 343 -4.40 -6.00 3.45
C GLU A 343 -3.22 -6.82 3.96
N GLY A 344 -2.77 -6.56 5.19
CA GLY A 344 -1.57 -7.23 5.72
C GLY A 344 -0.34 -7.04 4.82
N GLY A 345 -0.22 -5.90 4.12
CA GLY A 345 0.88 -5.60 3.20
C GLY A 345 0.82 -6.27 1.82
N ILE A 346 -0.24 -7.04 1.52
CA ILE A 346 -0.44 -7.70 0.22
C ILE A 346 -1.29 -6.81 -0.69
N TRP A 347 -0.78 -6.52 -1.89
CA TRP A 347 -1.46 -5.65 -2.86
C TRP A 347 -2.21 -6.39 -3.96
N PHE A 348 -1.78 -7.61 -4.28
CA PHE A 348 -2.44 -8.39 -5.32
C PHE A 348 -2.52 -9.86 -4.97
N GLU A 349 -3.63 -10.45 -5.38
CA GLU A 349 -3.85 -11.89 -5.34
C GLU A 349 -3.77 -12.46 -6.74
N GLN A 350 -3.29 -13.70 -6.83
CA GLN A 350 -3.13 -14.39 -8.09
C GLN A 350 -3.14 -15.90 -7.86
N GLU A 351 -3.68 -16.62 -8.82
CA GLU A 351 -3.44 -18.06 -8.92
C GLU A 351 -1.97 -18.32 -9.30
N ARG A 352 -1.49 -19.55 -9.06
CA ARG A 352 -0.08 -19.92 -9.26
C ARG A 352 0.02 -20.88 -10.44
N PRO A 353 1.03 -20.74 -11.32
CA PRO A 353 2.13 -19.77 -11.30
C PRO A 353 1.73 -18.36 -11.75
N ILE A 354 2.48 -17.35 -11.31
CA ILE A 354 2.23 -15.93 -11.63
C ILE A 354 2.35 -15.67 -13.12
N ALA A 355 3.49 -16.10 -13.64
CA ALA A 355 3.90 -15.95 -15.02
C ALA A 355 4.69 -17.19 -15.42
N VAL A 356 4.50 -17.61 -16.66
CA VAL A 356 5.16 -18.76 -17.28
C VAL A 356 5.90 -18.26 -18.50
N PHE A 357 7.22 -18.41 -18.49
CA PHE A 357 8.10 -18.00 -19.58
C PHE A 357 8.63 -19.22 -20.32
N TRP A 358 8.60 -19.18 -21.65
CA TRP A 358 9.40 -20.05 -22.49
C TRP A 358 10.73 -19.35 -22.78
N LEU A 359 11.83 -19.95 -22.35
CA LEU A 359 13.15 -19.47 -22.74
C LEU A 359 13.59 -20.28 -23.97
N ARG A 360 13.31 -19.74 -25.16
CA ARG A 360 13.41 -20.47 -26.44
C ARG A 360 14.82 -21.00 -26.70
N HIS A 361 15.84 -20.19 -26.45
CA HIS A 361 17.23 -20.54 -26.70
C HIS A 361 17.74 -21.68 -25.81
N GLN A 362 17.20 -21.76 -24.59
CA GLN A 362 17.58 -22.77 -23.59
C GLN A 362 16.68 -24.02 -23.65
N GLY A 363 15.54 -23.94 -24.36
CA GLY A 363 14.59 -25.04 -24.45
C GLY A 363 13.96 -25.39 -23.10
N ILE A 364 13.58 -24.38 -22.30
CA ILE A 364 13.04 -24.59 -20.96
C ILE A 364 11.79 -23.74 -20.70
N VAL A 365 10.96 -24.18 -19.76
CA VAL A 365 9.86 -23.40 -19.19
C VAL A 365 10.24 -22.98 -17.78
N ALA A 366 10.13 -21.68 -17.49
CA ALA A 366 10.33 -21.10 -16.17
C ALA A 366 8.98 -20.60 -15.62
N GLU A 367 8.55 -21.15 -14.49
CA GLU A 367 7.33 -20.76 -13.79
C GLU A 367 7.69 -19.96 -12.52
N VAL A 368 7.17 -18.74 -12.39
CA VAL A 368 7.36 -17.92 -11.18
C VAL A 368 6.28 -18.28 -10.15
N MET A 369 6.69 -18.72 -8.96
CA MET A 369 5.78 -19.10 -7.88
C MET A 369 6.03 -18.25 -6.64
N ALA A 370 4.96 -17.74 -6.02
CA ALA A 370 5.03 -17.03 -4.74
C ALA A 370 3.96 -17.51 -3.75
N ARG A 371 4.33 -17.58 -2.47
CA ARG A 371 3.51 -17.95 -1.31
C ARG A 371 2.75 -19.28 -1.49
N PRO A 372 3.35 -20.38 -1.99
CA PRO A 372 2.61 -21.61 -2.28
C PRO A 372 1.78 -22.11 -1.08
N ALA A 373 0.49 -22.35 -1.32
CA ALA A 373 -0.46 -22.83 -0.30
C ALA A 373 -0.15 -24.26 0.15
N GLN A 374 0.41 -25.07 -0.76
CA GLN A 374 0.87 -26.43 -0.52
C GLN A 374 2.28 -26.57 -1.13
N PRO A 375 3.33 -26.07 -0.46
CA PRO A 375 4.70 -26.22 -0.95
C PRO A 375 5.12 -27.70 -0.89
N GLY A 376 5.95 -28.11 -1.85
CA GLY A 376 6.70 -29.36 -1.74
C GLY A 376 7.65 -29.33 -0.53
N THR A 377 8.01 -30.52 -0.03
CA THR A 377 8.88 -30.67 1.16
C THR A 377 10.19 -29.91 1.03
N ALA A 378 10.84 -29.97 -0.13
CA ALA A 378 12.10 -29.27 -0.37
C ALA A 378 11.96 -27.75 -0.18
N LEU A 379 10.89 -27.17 -0.70
CA LEU A 379 10.67 -25.72 -0.64
C LEU A 379 10.29 -25.25 0.76
N LEU A 380 9.47 -26.04 1.47
CA LEU A 380 9.14 -25.78 2.86
C LEU A 380 10.39 -25.83 3.75
N GLU A 381 11.27 -26.82 3.55
CA GLU A 381 12.54 -26.93 4.27
C GLU A 381 13.52 -25.83 3.88
N ALA A 382 13.56 -25.40 2.61
CA ALA A 382 14.34 -24.23 2.21
C ALA A 382 13.80 -22.91 2.80
N ARG A 383 12.54 -22.90 3.29
CA ARG A 383 11.85 -21.72 3.83
C ARG A 383 11.85 -20.53 2.85
N ALA A 384 11.76 -20.85 1.56
CA ALA A 384 11.73 -19.88 0.49
C ALA A 384 10.28 -19.70 0.01
N PRO A 385 9.61 -18.59 0.37
CA PRO A 385 8.22 -18.36 -0.04
C PRO A 385 8.08 -18.03 -1.53
N VAL A 386 9.18 -17.72 -2.22
CA VAL A 386 9.23 -17.50 -3.67
C VAL A 386 10.13 -18.57 -4.29
N SER A 387 9.79 -19.04 -5.49
CA SER A 387 10.65 -19.96 -6.23
C SER A 387 10.44 -19.84 -7.73
N LEU A 388 11.47 -20.19 -8.49
CA LEU A 388 11.36 -20.47 -9.91
C LEU A 388 11.31 -21.99 -10.08
N ARG A 389 10.30 -22.50 -10.77
CA ARG A 389 10.28 -23.90 -11.22
C ARG A 389 10.73 -23.96 -12.66
N ILE A 390 11.74 -24.78 -12.92
CA ILE A 390 12.41 -24.90 -14.20
C ILE A 390 12.11 -26.28 -14.75
N THR A 391 11.49 -26.32 -15.92
CA THR A 391 11.11 -27.56 -16.61
C THR A 391 11.79 -27.59 -17.98
N PRO A 392 12.81 -28.45 -18.18
CA PRO A 392 13.42 -28.62 -19.49
C PRO A 392 12.45 -29.24 -20.51
N LEU A 393 12.49 -28.77 -21.75
CA LEU A 393 11.67 -29.28 -22.86
C LEU A 393 12.55 -30.17 -23.76
N GLY A 394 12.26 -31.47 -23.83
CA GLY A 394 12.94 -32.39 -24.74
C GLY A 394 12.70 -33.88 -24.43
N HIS A 395 12.94 -34.76 -25.41
CA HIS A 395 12.91 -36.21 -25.17
C HIS A 395 14.10 -36.65 -24.32
N GLY A 396 13.84 -37.32 -23.19
CA GLY A 396 14.88 -37.65 -22.20
C GLY A 396 15.28 -36.47 -21.31
N SER A 397 14.47 -35.41 -21.26
CA SER A 397 14.69 -34.23 -20.42
C SER A 397 14.88 -34.61 -18.95
N ALA A 398 15.85 -33.97 -18.31
CA ALA A 398 16.06 -34.10 -16.89
C ALA A 398 14.82 -33.68 -16.07
N PRO A 399 14.67 -34.20 -14.83
CA PRO A 399 13.53 -33.87 -13.99
C PRO A 399 13.51 -32.36 -13.68
N PRO A 400 12.31 -31.76 -13.52
CA PRO A 400 12.18 -30.38 -13.12
C PRO A 400 12.93 -30.08 -11.81
N HIS A 401 13.53 -28.90 -11.74
CA HIS A 401 14.19 -28.41 -10.54
C HIS A 401 13.71 -27.00 -10.18
N ARG A 402 14.13 -26.53 -9.01
CA ARG A 402 13.76 -25.22 -8.48
C ARG A 402 14.97 -24.38 -8.13
N VAL A 403 14.77 -23.08 -8.24
CA VAL A 403 15.61 -22.06 -7.60
C VAL A 403 14.82 -21.51 -6.41
N ALA A 404 15.43 -21.56 -5.22
CA ALA A 404 14.84 -20.98 -4.02
C ALA A 404 15.05 -19.46 -4.03
N VAL A 405 13.99 -18.69 -3.76
CA VAL A 405 14.08 -17.23 -3.68
C VAL A 405 13.61 -16.78 -2.29
N TRP A 406 14.50 -16.09 -1.57
CA TRP A 406 14.20 -15.47 -0.29
C TRP A 406 14.02 -13.97 -0.46
N ALA A 407 12.78 -13.48 -0.31
CA ALA A 407 12.48 -12.06 -0.14
C ALA A 407 12.75 -11.65 1.33
N ALA A 408 14.02 -11.63 1.72
CA ALA A 408 14.44 -11.39 3.10
C ALA A 408 14.38 -9.89 3.44
N HIS A 409 13.44 -9.50 4.29
CA HIS A 409 13.24 -8.12 4.69
C HIS A 409 13.68 -7.89 6.15
N ALA A 410 14.50 -6.88 6.38
CA ALA A 410 14.90 -6.41 7.71
C ALA A 410 14.88 -4.87 7.72
N LEU A 411 14.77 -4.26 8.91
CA LEU A 411 14.83 -2.80 9.04
C LEU A 411 16.26 -2.26 9.00
N LEU A 412 17.23 -3.09 9.38
CA LEU A 412 18.66 -2.82 9.27
C LEU A 412 19.32 -3.72 8.20
N PRO A 413 20.46 -3.29 7.63
CA PRO A 413 21.17 -4.04 6.60
C PRO A 413 21.53 -5.46 7.02
N ILE A 414 21.38 -6.41 6.08
CA ILE A 414 21.84 -7.79 6.24
C ILE A 414 23.24 -7.93 5.62
N ASP A 415 24.17 -8.56 6.33
CA ASP A 415 25.46 -8.95 5.75
C ASP A 415 25.24 -9.97 4.63
N LEU A 416 25.42 -9.52 3.38
CA LEU A 416 25.15 -10.33 2.19
C LEU A 416 26.07 -11.55 2.05
N ARG A 417 27.32 -11.48 2.54
CA ARG A 417 28.26 -12.61 2.46
C ARG A 417 27.84 -13.69 3.44
N GLN A 418 27.53 -13.31 4.68
CA GLN A 418 27.00 -14.25 5.68
C GLN A 418 25.64 -14.82 5.26
N ALA A 419 24.78 -14.01 4.67
CA ALA A 419 23.49 -14.43 4.15
C ALA A 419 23.64 -15.49 3.04
N ALA A 420 24.48 -15.22 2.03
CA ALA A 420 24.75 -16.16 0.95
C ALA A 420 25.36 -17.47 1.48
N ALA A 421 26.30 -17.39 2.42
CA ALA A 421 26.91 -18.55 3.06
C ALA A 421 25.90 -19.41 3.83
N GLY A 422 25.06 -18.78 4.66
CA GLY A 422 24.02 -19.47 5.44
C GLY A 422 22.96 -20.12 4.55
N ALA A 423 22.50 -19.42 3.52
CA ALA A 423 21.55 -19.97 2.55
C ALA A 423 22.13 -21.11 1.73
N ALA A 424 23.38 -21.00 1.27
CA ALA A 424 24.06 -22.10 0.57
C ALA A 424 24.20 -23.34 1.48
N GLN A 425 24.52 -23.14 2.75
CA GLN A 425 24.54 -24.21 3.75
C GLN A 425 23.15 -24.83 3.96
N ARG A 426 22.08 -24.03 4.03
CA ARG A 426 20.71 -24.53 4.16
C ARG A 426 20.31 -25.36 2.95
N LEU A 427 20.58 -24.90 1.72
CA LEU A 427 20.26 -25.67 0.52
C LEU A 427 21.04 -27.00 0.46
N ASP A 428 22.31 -27.01 0.87
CA ASP A 428 23.09 -28.25 0.99
C ASP A 428 22.47 -29.23 2.00
N GLN A 429 21.96 -28.74 3.14
CA GLN A 429 21.22 -29.57 4.11
C GLN A 429 19.91 -30.12 3.52
N VAL A 430 19.12 -29.27 2.86
CA VAL A 430 17.85 -29.68 2.24
C VAL A 430 18.09 -30.76 1.19
N ARG A 431 19.12 -30.62 0.35
CA ARG A 431 19.47 -31.59 -0.70
C ARG A 431 19.87 -32.97 -0.17
N ARG A 432 20.30 -33.06 1.09
CA ARG A 432 20.67 -34.33 1.74
C ARG A 432 19.48 -35.04 2.37
N LEU A 433 18.29 -34.43 2.39
CA LEU A 433 17.09 -35.07 2.91
C LEU A 433 16.68 -36.25 2.01
N PRO A 434 16.35 -37.42 2.60
CA PRO A 434 15.94 -38.58 1.83
C PRO A 434 14.58 -38.34 1.16
N SER A 435 14.36 -38.99 0.01
CA SER A 435 13.04 -39.08 -0.65
C SER A 435 12.41 -37.75 -1.06
N LEU A 436 13.22 -36.76 -1.44
CA LEU A 436 12.72 -35.54 -2.08
C LEU A 436 12.28 -35.82 -3.51
N SER A 437 10.99 -35.58 -3.81
CA SER A 437 10.44 -35.64 -5.17
C SER A 437 10.86 -34.44 -6.04
N GLU A 438 11.27 -33.33 -5.43
CA GLU A 438 11.69 -32.10 -6.09
C GLU A 438 13.15 -31.75 -5.75
N ARG A 439 13.90 -31.26 -6.73
CA ARG A 439 15.30 -30.81 -6.54
C ARG A 439 15.36 -29.29 -6.44
N ILE A 440 16.05 -28.77 -5.42
CA ILE A 440 16.44 -27.34 -5.34
C ILE A 440 17.93 -27.24 -5.64
N ARG A 441 18.30 -26.44 -6.66
CA ARG A 441 19.67 -26.38 -7.17
C ARG A 441 20.43 -25.16 -6.66
N ASP A 442 19.87 -23.98 -6.93
CA ASP A 442 20.47 -22.67 -6.64
C ASP A 442 19.53 -21.81 -5.80
N GLY A 443 20.03 -20.67 -5.33
CA GLY A 443 19.27 -19.74 -4.52
C GLY A 443 19.53 -18.27 -4.85
N LEU A 444 18.52 -17.44 -4.60
CA LEU A 444 18.58 -15.98 -4.72
C LEU A 444 18.02 -15.34 -3.46
N ILE A 445 18.77 -14.45 -2.84
CA ILE A 445 18.31 -13.63 -1.71
C ILE A 445 18.14 -12.20 -2.22
N LEU A 446 16.93 -11.65 -2.07
CA LEU A 446 16.65 -10.24 -2.33
C LEU A 446 16.31 -9.56 -1.02
N THR A 447 17.13 -8.57 -0.64
CA THR A 447 16.98 -7.79 0.60
C THR A 447 17.04 -6.29 0.29
N PRO A 448 16.42 -5.41 1.11
CA PRO A 448 16.47 -3.97 0.85
C PRO A 448 17.92 -3.45 0.82
N ALA A 449 18.20 -2.47 -0.05
CA ALA A 449 19.56 -1.95 -0.24
C ALA A 449 20.07 -0.99 0.83
N HIS A 450 19.20 -0.43 1.69
CA HIS A 450 19.57 0.54 2.74
C HIS A 450 20.61 1.59 2.28
N ASP A 451 20.31 2.27 1.17
CA ASP A 451 21.07 3.40 0.58
C ASP A 451 22.18 3.03 -0.41
N SER A 452 22.60 1.77 -0.51
CA SER A 452 23.61 1.37 -1.53
C SER A 452 23.37 -0.03 -2.08
N PHE A 453 23.51 -0.19 -3.39
CA PHE A 453 23.56 -1.51 -3.99
C PHE A 453 24.77 -2.30 -3.48
N ALA A 454 24.55 -3.58 -3.24
CA ALA A 454 25.61 -4.53 -2.98
C ALA A 454 25.18 -5.93 -3.46
N GLN A 455 26.15 -6.78 -3.74
CA GLN A 455 25.90 -8.18 -4.04
C GLN A 455 26.99 -9.08 -3.46
N ALA A 456 26.62 -10.30 -3.14
CA ALA A 456 27.55 -11.36 -2.75
C ALA A 456 27.09 -12.68 -3.36
N ALA A 457 28.02 -13.60 -3.59
CA ALA A 457 27.70 -14.94 -4.04
C ALA A 457 28.52 -15.95 -3.24
N GLU A 458 27.88 -17.06 -2.86
CA GLU A 458 28.53 -18.22 -2.26
C GLU A 458 28.28 -19.43 -3.14
N ARG A 459 29.31 -20.25 -3.34
CA ARG A 459 29.18 -21.56 -3.99
C ARG A 459 29.54 -22.67 -3.03
N ARG A 460 28.64 -23.65 -2.88
CA ARG A 460 28.89 -24.89 -2.14
C ARG A 460 28.58 -26.09 -3.04
N GLY A 461 29.62 -26.77 -3.50
CA GLY A 461 29.51 -27.83 -4.50
C GLY A 461 28.88 -27.31 -5.81
N ASN A 462 27.74 -27.90 -6.19
CA ASN A 462 26.96 -27.52 -7.37
C ASN A 462 25.78 -26.59 -7.03
N CYS A 463 25.77 -25.97 -5.85
CA CYS A 463 24.79 -24.97 -5.44
C CYS A 463 25.46 -23.60 -5.43
N THR A 464 24.87 -22.61 -6.09
CA THR A 464 25.23 -21.20 -5.93
C THR A 464 24.07 -20.47 -5.28
N VAL A 465 24.37 -19.66 -4.26
CA VAL A 465 23.44 -18.65 -3.77
C VAL A 465 23.99 -17.27 -4.05
N VAL A 466 23.17 -16.41 -4.65
CA VAL A 466 23.47 -14.99 -4.85
C VAL A 466 22.59 -14.16 -3.94
N ALA A 467 23.18 -13.22 -3.21
CA ALA A 467 22.49 -12.26 -2.37
C ALA A 467 22.62 -10.87 -2.99
N VAL A 468 21.49 -10.18 -3.16
CA VAL A 468 21.40 -8.86 -3.79
C VAL A 468 20.69 -7.89 -2.85
N ALA A 469 21.34 -6.78 -2.57
CA ALA A 469 20.74 -5.59 -1.97
C ALA A 469 20.02 -4.80 -3.08
N LEU A 470 18.69 -4.94 -3.14
CA LEU A 470 17.84 -4.35 -4.17
C LEU A 470 17.19 -3.05 -3.66
N GLY A 471 17.29 -1.97 -4.45
CA GLY A 471 16.57 -0.72 -4.21
C GLY A 471 15.25 -0.65 -4.96
N ALA A 472 14.35 0.26 -4.56
CA ALA A 472 13.09 0.53 -5.26
C ALA A 472 13.10 1.85 -6.07
N ALA A 473 14.21 2.56 -6.06
CA ALA A 473 14.47 3.77 -6.85
C ALA A 473 15.98 3.96 -7.08
N GLY A 474 16.34 4.86 -8.00
CA GLY A 474 17.72 5.28 -8.23
C GLY A 474 18.67 4.16 -8.69
N GLU A 475 19.96 4.36 -8.45
CA GLU A 475 21.04 3.44 -8.85
C GLU A 475 20.85 2.02 -8.27
N ALA A 476 20.36 1.93 -7.03
CA ALA A 476 20.16 0.64 -6.36
C ALA A 476 19.04 -0.21 -6.99
N LEU A 477 18.04 0.41 -7.63
CA LEU A 477 17.05 -0.31 -8.43
C LEU A 477 17.66 -0.81 -9.75
N THR A 478 18.37 0.07 -10.46
CA THR A 478 18.98 -0.25 -11.76
C THR A 478 20.01 -1.37 -11.64
N GLN A 479 20.95 -1.24 -10.70
CA GLN A 479 21.99 -2.26 -10.45
C GLN A 479 21.39 -3.54 -9.87
N GLY A 480 20.40 -3.43 -8.99
CA GLY A 480 19.67 -4.58 -8.44
C GLY A 480 18.98 -5.40 -9.54
N ARG A 481 18.27 -4.76 -10.47
CA ARG A 481 17.66 -5.42 -11.63
C ARG A 481 18.71 -6.09 -12.51
N ALA A 482 19.80 -5.38 -12.83
CA ALA A 482 20.90 -5.94 -13.60
C ALA A 482 21.51 -7.18 -12.92
N ALA A 483 21.65 -7.18 -11.59
CA ALA A 483 22.14 -8.33 -10.83
C ALA A 483 21.18 -9.53 -10.86
N ILE A 484 19.86 -9.28 -10.80
CA ILE A 484 18.85 -10.34 -10.97
C ILE A 484 18.93 -10.93 -12.38
N SER A 485 18.97 -10.09 -13.42
CA SER A 485 19.12 -10.55 -14.81
C SER A 485 20.42 -11.33 -14.99
N ALA A 486 21.54 -10.85 -14.44
CA ALA A 486 22.82 -11.55 -14.48
C ALA A 486 22.76 -12.91 -13.76
N PHE A 487 22.04 -13.02 -12.64
CA PHE A 487 21.80 -14.30 -11.97
C PHE A 487 21.00 -15.25 -12.88
N LEU A 488 19.94 -14.76 -13.52
CA LEU A 488 19.09 -15.55 -14.42
C LEU A 488 19.82 -15.96 -15.72
N GLN A 489 20.82 -15.22 -16.17
CA GLN A 489 21.64 -15.59 -17.35
C GLN A 489 22.69 -16.67 -17.05
N ARG A 490 22.91 -17.02 -15.77
CA ARG A 490 23.84 -18.10 -15.40
C ARG A 490 23.29 -19.46 -15.80
N ASP A 491 24.14 -20.47 -15.70
CA ASP A 491 23.75 -21.87 -15.87
C ASP A 491 22.97 -22.44 -14.65
N ILE A 492 21.88 -21.76 -14.31
CA ILE A 492 20.86 -22.22 -13.36
C ILE A 492 19.80 -23.11 -14.05
N TRP A 493 19.88 -23.21 -15.38
CA TRP A 493 18.91 -23.88 -16.24
C TRP A 493 19.30 -25.32 -16.59
N SER A 494 20.58 -25.65 -16.61
CA SER A 494 21.02 -27.03 -16.78
C SER A 494 20.61 -27.90 -15.60
N ALA A 495 20.48 -29.21 -15.85
CA ALA A 495 20.05 -30.20 -14.86
C ALA A 495 21.18 -30.81 -14.05
#